data_AF-A0ABD5RP65-F1
#
_entry.id   AF-A0ABD5RP65-F1
#
_cell.length_a   1.000
_cell.length_b   1.000
_cell.length_c   1.000
_cell.angle_alpha   90.00
_cell.angle_beta   90.00
_cell.angle_gamma   90.00
#
_symmetry.space_group_name_H-M   'P 1'
#
loop_
_entity.id
_entity.type
_entity.pdbx_description
1 polymer ?
#
loop_
_entity_poly.entity_id
_entity_poly.type
_entity_poly.pdbx_seq_one_letter_code
_entity_poly.pdbx_strand_id
1 'polypeptide(L)'
;MHVVSVIGSDSSTLVERLVERLAVEGRVATVSNLPQSPAPGFEESVTFGGAGAGVTYGLGDGWTALGDDRDLSDVVDDCAPEYDYLLADGFLEADLPTIVAGNRPENPGIRGLILATVDAETADLDELVDVVEGTEPHETLDSLVAAVKRSPDAERSGAIATFTGRVRAKDDDDDARTELLEFEMYEGVAQETMATISRELEQRDGVFEVRMYHRSGVVRDGEDIVFVVVLAGHRGEAFRTVSDGIDRLKDEVPIFKKEVTTDEEFWVHERS
;
A
#
# COMPACT_ATOMS: atom_id res chain seq x y z
N MET A 1 -3.40 4.51 1.85
CA MET A 1 -4.73 3.84 1.75
C MET A 1 -4.82 2.71 2.76
N HIS A 2 -5.88 2.58 3.55
CA HIS A 2 -6.03 1.44 4.47
C HIS A 2 -6.55 0.21 3.73
N VAL A 3 -5.89 -0.94 3.90
CA VAL A 3 -6.20 -2.17 3.17
C VAL A 3 -6.48 -3.28 4.16
N VAL A 4 -7.68 -3.85 4.08
CA VAL A 4 -8.10 -4.92 4.99
C VAL A 4 -8.75 -6.04 4.19
N SER A 5 -8.39 -7.28 4.49
CA SER A 5 -9.11 -8.44 4.00
C SER A 5 -10.30 -8.77 4.89
N VAL A 6 -11.43 -9.12 4.28
CA VAL A 6 -12.60 -9.63 4.98
C VAL A 6 -12.84 -11.07 4.53
N ILE A 7 -12.93 -11.98 5.50
CA ILE A 7 -13.07 -13.42 5.24
C ILE A 7 -14.15 -14.03 6.14
N GLY A 8 -14.65 -15.20 5.78
CA GLY A 8 -15.63 -15.95 6.57
C GLY A 8 -16.92 -16.23 5.80
N SER A 9 -17.89 -16.89 6.45
CA SER A 9 -19.15 -17.28 5.80
C SER A 9 -20.00 -16.08 5.37
N ASP A 10 -19.86 -14.98 6.11
CA ASP A 10 -20.72 -13.80 5.98
C ASP A 10 -19.89 -12.56 5.61
N SER A 11 -18.74 -12.76 4.94
CA SER A 11 -17.81 -11.68 4.58
C SER A 11 -18.45 -10.65 3.67
N SER A 12 -19.21 -11.07 2.65
CA SER A 12 -19.88 -10.15 1.73
C SER A 12 -20.90 -9.26 2.43
N THR A 13 -21.66 -9.79 3.39
CA THR A 13 -22.59 -8.99 4.22
C THR A 13 -21.85 -7.93 5.05
N LEU A 14 -20.72 -8.32 5.65
CA LEU A 14 -19.91 -7.37 6.42
C LEU A 14 -19.27 -6.30 5.51
N VAL A 15 -18.78 -6.69 4.33
CA VAL A 15 -18.19 -5.77 3.34
C VAL A 15 -19.22 -4.73 2.90
N GLU A 16 -20.44 -5.14 2.53
CA GLU A 16 -21.50 -4.20 2.13
C GLU A 16 -21.76 -3.15 3.23
N ARG A 17 -21.92 -3.59 4.48
CA ARG A 17 -22.15 -2.70 5.63
C ARG A 17 -20.95 -1.78 5.90
N LEU A 18 -19.73 -2.29 5.80
CA LEU A 18 -18.51 -1.51 6.00
C LEU A 18 -18.29 -0.49 4.88
N VAL A 19 -18.59 -0.82 3.62
CA VAL A 19 -18.51 0.13 2.50
C VAL A 19 -19.43 1.32 2.74
N GLU A 20 -20.68 1.07 3.12
CA GLU A 20 -21.64 2.15 3.43
C GLU A 20 -21.13 3.07 4.53
N ARG A 21 -20.50 2.51 5.58
CA ARG A 21 -19.98 3.28 6.69
C ARG A 21 -18.69 4.03 6.36
N LEU A 22 -17.72 3.37 5.72
CA LEU A 22 -16.42 3.94 5.33
C LEU A 22 -16.57 5.01 4.24
N ALA A 23 -17.59 4.92 3.39
CA ALA A 23 -17.89 5.93 2.37
C ALA A 23 -18.21 7.32 2.96
N VAL A 24 -18.53 7.39 4.25
CA VAL A 24 -18.69 8.66 4.98
C VAL A 24 -17.33 9.31 5.27
N GLU A 25 -16.29 8.50 5.50
CA GLU A 25 -14.94 8.97 5.86
C GLU A 25 -14.06 9.21 4.62
N GLY A 26 -14.24 8.41 3.56
CA GLY A 26 -13.42 8.53 2.35
C GLY A 26 -13.87 7.64 1.20
N ARG A 27 -13.06 7.61 0.14
CA ARG A 27 -13.34 6.79 -1.06
C ARG A 27 -12.99 5.34 -0.78
N VAL A 28 -13.92 4.44 -1.06
CA VAL A 28 -13.78 3.00 -0.78
C VAL A 28 -13.70 2.20 -2.08
N ALA A 29 -12.67 1.36 -2.19
CA ALA A 29 -12.58 0.31 -3.20
C ALA A 29 -12.95 -1.05 -2.58
N THR A 30 -13.47 -1.94 -3.40
CA THR A 30 -13.67 -3.35 -3.03
C THR A 30 -13.04 -4.25 -4.07
N VAL A 31 -12.41 -5.32 -3.62
CA VAL A 31 -11.85 -6.36 -4.48
C VAL A 31 -12.37 -7.69 -3.97
N SER A 32 -13.08 -8.44 -4.81
CA SER A 32 -13.64 -9.73 -4.42
C SER A 32 -12.94 -10.86 -5.18
N ASN A 33 -12.60 -11.92 -4.46
CA ASN A 33 -12.09 -13.14 -5.05
C ASN A 33 -13.25 -13.90 -5.72
N LEU A 34 -13.46 -13.66 -7.01
CA LEU A 34 -14.49 -14.35 -7.78
C LEU A 34 -14.04 -15.78 -8.11
N PRO A 35 -14.87 -16.81 -7.89
CA PRO A 35 -14.54 -18.15 -8.34
C PRO A 35 -14.36 -18.17 -9.87
N GLN A 36 -13.44 -19.02 -10.36
CA GLN A 36 -13.09 -19.15 -11.78
C GLN A 36 -14.28 -19.43 -12.72
N SER A 37 -15.45 -19.79 -12.19
CA SER A 37 -16.71 -19.84 -12.92
C SER A 37 -17.72 -18.92 -12.23
N PRO A 38 -18.16 -17.82 -12.86
CA PRO A 38 -19.23 -16.99 -12.31
C PRO A 38 -20.52 -17.83 -12.15
N ALA A 39 -21.30 -17.53 -11.13
CA ALA A 39 -22.62 -18.14 -10.94
C ALA A 39 -23.54 -17.84 -12.15
N PRO A 40 -24.45 -18.75 -12.52
CA PRO A 40 -25.39 -18.51 -13.62
C PRO A 40 -26.22 -17.25 -13.34
N GLY A 41 -26.11 -16.25 -14.22
CA GLY A 41 -26.67 -14.90 -14.05
C GLY A 41 -25.64 -13.76 -14.02
N PHE A 42 -24.35 -14.07 -13.82
CA PHE A 42 -23.24 -13.12 -14.04
C PHE A 42 -22.80 -13.07 -15.52
N GLU A 43 -23.34 -13.95 -16.36
CA GLU A 43 -22.91 -14.19 -17.74
C GLU A 43 -23.28 -13.09 -18.75
N GLU A 44 -24.19 -12.16 -18.43
CA GLU A 44 -24.67 -11.19 -19.43
C GLU A 44 -23.73 -10.01 -19.74
N SER A 45 -22.60 -9.84 -19.05
CA SER A 45 -21.69 -8.71 -19.32
C SER A 45 -20.19 -8.98 -19.34
N VAL A 46 -19.71 -10.16 -18.91
CA VAL A 46 -18.25 -10.39 -18.82
C VAL A 46 -17.85 -11.77 -19.34
N THR A 47 -18.00 -11.99 -20.64
CA THR A 47 -17.27 -13.05 -21.36
C THR A 47 -16.41 -12.42 -22.45
N PHE A 48 -15.24 -11.88 -22.05
CA PHE A 48 -14.24 -11.33 -22.97
C PHE A 48 -12.89 -12.07 -22.95
N GLY A 49 -12.77 -13.19 -22.23
CA GLY A 49 -11.57 -14.05 -22.29
C GLY A 49 -11.44 -14.86 -23.58
N GLY A 50 -12.49 -14.95 -24.40
CA GLY A 50 -12.52 -15.81 -25.60
C GLY A 50 -11.67 -15.34 -26.79
N ALA A 51 -11.10 -14.12 -26.75
CA ALA A 51 -10.37 -13.53 -27.87
C ALA A 51 -8.84 -13.49 -27.72
N GLY A 52 -8.29 -14.07 -26.64
CA GLY A 52 -6.84 -14.04 -26.37
C GLY A 52 -6.32 -12.71 -25.81
N ALA A 53 -7.19 -11.92 -25.18
CA ALA A 53 -6.79 -10.72 -24.44
C ALA A 53 -6.24 -11.14 -23.05
N GLY A 54 -5.04 -10.69 -22.68
CA GLY A 54 -4.44 -10.98 -21.37
C GLY A 54 -5.03 -10.17 -20.21
N VAL A 55 -5.66 -9.02 -20.51
CA VAL A 55 -6.39 -8.19 -19.55
C VAL A 55 -7.64 -7.61 -20.23
N THR A 56 -8.74 -7.52 -19.49
CA THR A 56 -9.99 -6.86 -19.89
C THR A 56 -10.40 -5.84 -18.83
N TYR A 57 -10.78 -4.64 -19.27
CA TYR A 57 -11.40 -3.62 -18.43
C TYR A 57 -12.84 -3.37 -18.90
N GLY A 58 -13.78 -3.33 -17.96
CA GLY A 58 -15.15 -2.88 -18.16
C GLY A 58 -15.37 -1.52 -17.49
N LEU A 59 -15.95 -0.57 -18.23
CA LEU A 59 -16.28 0.77 -17.74
C LEU A 59 -17.80 1.00 -17.87
N GLY A 60 -18.48 1.21 -16.73
CA GLY A 60 -19.90 1.53 -16.61
C GLY A 60 -20.15 2.49 -15.44
N ASP A 61 -21.22 2.29 -14.66
CA ASP A 61 -21.45 3.00 -13.38
C ASP A 61 -20.40 2.65 -12.30
N GLY A 62 -19.48 1.74 -12.63
CA GLY A 62 -18.24 1.42 -11.91
C GLY A 62 -17.22 0.85 -12.90
N TRP A 63 -16.00 0.56 -12.42
CA TRP A 63 -14.99 -0.14 -13.21
C TRP A 63 -14.83 -1.59 -12.74
N THR A 64 -14.48 -2.49 -13.65
CA THR A 64 -14.13 -3.88 -13.35
C THR A 64 -12.94 -4.27 -14.21
N ALA A 65 -11.97 -4.99 -13.64
CA ALA A 65 -10.85 -5.55 -14.40
C ALA A 65 -10.75 -7.06 -14.17
N LEU A 66 -10.34 -7.78 -15.22
CA LEU A 66 -9.97 -9.20 -15.18
C LEU A 66 -8.67 -9.36 -15.96
N GLY A 67 -7.73 -10.15 -15.46
CA GLY A 67 -6.48 -10.43 -16.15
C GLY A 67 -5.82 -11.70 -15.65
N ASP A 68 -5.06 -12.36 -16.52
CA ASP A 68 -4.39 -13.62 -16.21
C ASP A 68 -3.08 -13.41 -15.41
N ASP A 69 -2.47 -12.23 -15.55
CA ASP A 69 -1.16 -11.89 -14.96
C ASP A 69 -1.25 -10.82 -13.85
N ARG A 70 -2.46 -10.50 -13.36
CA ARG A 70 -2.64 -9.52 -12.28
C ARG A 70 -2.95 -10.21 -10.96
N ASP A 71 -2.21 -9.86 -9.92
CA ASP A 71 -2.48 -10.34 -8.57
C ASP A 71 -3.19 -9.27 -7.71
N LEU A 72 -3.52 -9.62 -6.48
CA LEU A 72 -4.15 -8.69 -5.53
C LEU A 72 -3.26 -7.48 -5.25
N SER A 73 -1.93 -7.65 -5.20
CA SER A 73 -0.99 -6.57 -4.94
C SER A 73 -1.05 -5.52 -6.03
N ASP A 74 -1.10 -5.94 -7.30
CA ASP A 74 -1.24 -5.00 -8.43
C ASP A 74 -2.52 -4.17 -8.34
N VAL A 75 -3.62 -4.78 -7.90
CA VAL A 75 -4.90 -4.08 -7.75
C VAL A 75 -4.87 -3.11 -6.57
N VAL A 76 -4.26 -3.50 -5.47
CA VAL A 76 -4.04 -2.63 -4.31
C VAL A 76 -3.19 -1.42 -4.69
N ASP A 77 -2.10 -1.61 -5.43
CA ASP A 77 -1.22 -0.52 -5.88
C ASP A 77 -1.95 0.45 -6.81
N ASP A 78 -2.75 -0.04 -7.76
CA ASP A 78 -3.56 0.79 -8.66
C ASP A 78 -4.61 1.62 -7.92
N CYS A 79 -5.17 1.09 -6.82
CA CYS A 79 -6.20 1.78 -6.04
C CYS A 79 -5.63 2.84 -5.08
N ALA A 80 -4.39 2.65 -4.61
CA ALA A 80 -3.77 3.49 -3.59
C ALA A 80 -3.81 5.01 -3.85
N PRO A 81 -3.69 5.52 -5.09
CA PRO A 81 -3.76 6.97 -5.36
C PRO A 81 -5.17 7.56 -5.30
N GLU A 82 -6.18 6.74 -5.54
CA GLU A 82 -7.56 7.16 -5.75
C GLU A 82 -8.52 6.76 -4.63
N TYR A 83 -8.11 5.88 -3.73
CA TYR A 83 -8.98 5.40 -2.66
C TYR A 83 -8.31 5.56 -1.31
N ASP A 84 -9.13 5.81 -0.30
CA ASP A 84 -8.71 5.97 1.09
C ASP A 84 -8.77 4.60 1.81
N TYR A 85 -9.69 3.73 1.37
CA TYR A 85 -9.89 2.37 1.87
C TYR A 85 -10.01 1.34 0.75
N LEU A 86 -9.50 0.12 0.97
CA LEU A 86 -9.75 -1.05 0.13
C LEU A 86 -10.15 -2.24 1.00
N LEU A 87 -11.30 -2.84 0.68
CA LEU A 87 -11.76 -4.09 1.30
C LEU A 87 -11.57 -5.26 0.35
N ALA A 88 -10.72 -6.22 0.73
CA ALA A 88 -10.43 -7.42 -0.03
C ALA A 88 -11.27 -8.62 0.47
N ASP A 89 -12.38 -8.91 -0.19
CA ASP A 89 -13.31 -9.99 0.16
C ASP A 89 -12.83 -11.35 -0.36
N GLY A 90 -12.65 -12.32 0.54
CA GLY A 90 -12.39 -13.73 0.18
C GLY A 90 -10.94 -14.08 -0.16
N PHE A 91 -9.98 -13.23 0.21
CA PHE A 91 -8.54 -13.47 0.00
C PHE A 91 -7.86 -14.10 1.23
N LEU A 92 -8.15 -15.38 1.50
CA LEU A 92 -7.67 -16.10 2.68
C LEU A 92 -6.13 -16.14 2.82
N GLU A 93 -5.41 -16.23 1.70
CA GLU A 93 -3.95 -16.40 1.70
C GLU A 93 -3.19 -15.07 1.55
N ALA A 94 -3.91 -13.94 1.45
CA ALA A 94 -3.29 -12.63 1.38
C ALA A 94 -2.64 -12.28 2.72
N ASP A 95 -1.45 -11.70 2.65
CA ASP A 95 -0.75 -11.18 3.82
C ASP A 95 -1.24 -9.75 4.12
N LEU A 96 -2.52 -9.65 4.47
CA LEU A 96 -3.22 -8.40 4.75
C LEU A 96 -3.83 -8.43 6.16
N PRO A 97 -3.90 -7.30 6.86
CA PRO A 97 -4.71 -7.19 8.06
C PRO A 97 -6.14 -7.69 7.78
N THR A 98 -6.68 -8.55 8.64
CA THR A 98 -7.85 -9.37 8.32
C THR A 98 -8.96 -9.23 9.37
N ILE A 99 -10.19 -9.00 8.93
CA ILE A 99 -11.41 -9.10 9.73
C ILE A 99 -12.15 -10.40 9.37
N VAL A 100 -12.50 -11.17 10.40
CA VAL A 100 -13.25 -12.42 10.23
C VAL A 100 -14.74 -12.16 10.50
N ALA A 101 -15.57 -12.39 9.50
CA ALA A 101 -17.02 -12.34 9.57
C ALA A 101 -17.61 -13.73 9.89
N GLY A 102 -18.28 -13.85 11.03
CA GLY A 102 -18.85 -15.09 11.53
C GLY A 102 -17.80 -15.96 12.21
N ASN A 103 -17.79 -17.26 11.87
CA ASN A 103 -16.84 -18.19 12.47
C ASN A 103 -15.51 -18.16 11.72
N ARG A 104 -14.41 -18.26 12.48
CA ARG A 104 -13.08 -18.45 11.90
C ARG A 104 -13.11 -19.69 11.00
N PRO A 105 -12.72 -19.59 9.71
CA PRO A 105 -12.67 -20.75 8.85
C PRO A 105 -11.71 -21.78 9.46
N GLU A 106 -12.09 -23.06 9.43
CA GLU A 106 -11.29 -24.16 9.97
C GLU A 106 -9.95 -24.36 9.21
N ASN A 107 -9.77 -23.64 8.10
CA ASN A 107 -8.60 -23.75 7.23
C ASN A 107 -7.39 -22.97 7.80
N PRO A 108 -6.20 -23.59 7.93
CA PRO A 108 -4.99 -22.93 8.42
C PRO A 108 -4.37 -21.87 7.47
N GLY A 109 -5.05 -21.51 6.37
CA GLY A 109 -4.49 -20.67 5.30
C GLY A 109 -4.40 -19.16 5.58
N ILE A 110 -4.93 -18.66 6.70
CA ILE A 110 -4.88 -17.23 7.04
C ILE A 110 -3.43 -16.83 7.34
N ARG A 111 -2.83 -16.01 6.48
CA ARG A 111 -1.47 -15.49 6.67
C ARG A 111 -1.42 -14.18 7.44
N GLY A 112 -2.33 -13.26 7.11
CA GLY A 112 -2.36 -11.93 7.70
C GLY A 112 -2.79 -11.87 9.17
N LEU A 113 -2.50 -10.74 9.81
CA LEU A 113 -2.89 -10.46 11.19
C LEU A 113 -4.41 -10.36 11.33
N ILE A 114 -5.02 -11.17 12.20
CA ILE A 114 -6.44 -11.06 12.52
C ILE A 114 -6.64 -9.86 13.43
N LEU A 115 -7.31 -8.84 12.92
CA LEU A 115 -7.66 -7.61 13.65
C LEU A 115 -8.91 -7.80 14.52
N ALA A 116 -9.93 -8.46 13.98
CA ALA A 116 -11.20 -8.67 14.66
C ALA A 116 -11.90 -9.95 14.17
N THR A 117 -12.77 -10.50 15.01
CA THR A 117 -13.73 -11.55 14.65
C THR A 117 -15.10 -11.13 15.13
N VAL A 118 -16.05 -10.95 14.20
CA VAL A 118 -17.33 -10.29 14.46
C VAL A 118 -18.48 -11.03 13.79
N ASP A 119 -19.67 -10.85 14.34
CA ASP A 119 -20.91 -11.25 13.68
C ASP A 119 -21.29 -10.21 12.61
N ALA A 120 -21.44 -10.64 11.36
CA ALA A 120 -21.60 -9.75 10.22
C ALA A 120 -22.87 -8.89 10.25
N GLU A 121 -23.92 -9.29 10.98
CA GLU A 121 -25.18 -8.55 11.08
C GLU A 121 -25.22 -7.59 12.26
N THR A 122 -24.53 -7.94 13.35
CA THR A 122 -24.60 -7.22 14.62
C THR A 122 -23.33 -6.45 14.98
N ALA A 123 -22.26 -6.58 14.20
CA ALA A 123 -21.02 -5.84 14.39
C ALA A 123 -21.24 -4.34 14.54
N ASP A 124 -20.53 -3.75 15.51
CA ASP A 124 -20.38 -2.31 15.66
C ASP A 124 -19.45 -1.79 14.56
N LEU A 125 -20.00 -1.02 13.62
CA LEU A 125 -19.25 -0.57 12.46
C LEU A 125 -18.30 0.59 12.81
N ASP A 126 -18.60 1.38 13.84
CA ASP A 126 -17.71 2.48 14.24
C ASP A 126 -16.43 1.92 14.88
N GLU A 127 -16.54 0.88 15.72
CA GLU A 127 -15.38 0.16 16.25
C GLU A 127 -14.54 -0.48 15.12
N LEU A 128 -15.18 -1.02 14.09
CA LEU A 128 -14.46 -1.60 12.95
C LEU A 128 -13.78 -0.55 12.08
N VAL A 129 -14.35 0.65 11.94
CA VAL A 129 -13.67 1.77 11.27
C VAL A 129 -12.40 2.13 12.03
N ASP A 130 -12.46 2.27 13.35
CA ASP A 130 -11.28 2.54 14.19
C ASP A 130 -10.20 1.45 14.02
N VAL A 131 -10.63 0.18 13.92
CA VAL A 131 -9.73 -0.95 13.66
C VAL A 131 -9.08 -0.87 12.28
N VAL A 132 -9.83 -0.50 11.24
CA VAL A 132 -9.31 -0.33 9.87
C VAL A 132 -8.34 0.85 9.82
N GLU A 133 -8.68 1.99 10.41
CA GLU A 133 -7.84 3.19 10.44
C GLU A 133 -6.60 3.04 11.33
N GLY A 134 -6.63 2.10 12.27
CA GLY A 134 -5.46 1.71 13.06
C GLY A 134 -4.41 0.90 12.28
N THR A 135 -4.70 0.47 11.05
CA THR A 135 -3.73 -0.26 10.20
C THR A 135 -2.70 0.69 9.60
N GLU A 136 -1.50 0.17 9.32
CA GLU A 136 -0.50 0.93 8.56
C GLU A 136 -1.05 1.20 7.14
N PRO A 137 -1.07 2.46 6.69
CA PRO A 137 -1.50 2.77 5.33
C PRO A 137 -0.58 2.11 4.30
N HIS A 138 -1.19 1.49 3.29
CA HIS A 138 -0.51 1.10 2.07
C HIS A 138 -0.20 2.33 1.24
N GLU A 139 1.10 2.57 1.00
CA GLU A 139 1.59 3.71 0.24
C GLU A 139 2.47 3.26 -0.94
N THR A 140 2.22 3.86 -2.10
CA THR A 140 3.00 3.73 -3.32
C THR A 140 3.57 5.09 -3.72
N LEU A 141 4.51 5.12 -4.67
CA LEU A 141 4.97 6.40 -5.23
C LEU A 141 3.78 7.22 -5.76
N ASP A 142 2.86 6.58 -6.46
CA ASP A 142 1.71 7.24 -7.08
C ASP A 142 0.71 7.73 -6.02
N SER A 143 0.50 7.01 -4.91
CA SER A 143 -0.35 7.49 -3.83
C SER A 143 0.20 8.75 -3.17
N LEU A 144 1.50 8.79 -2.92
CA LEU A 144 2.17 9.95 -2.34
C LEU A 144 2.20 11.14 -3.32
N VAL A 145 2.39 10.88 -4.61
CA VAL A 145 2.28 11.91 -5.66
C VAL A 145 0.85 12.46 -5.74
N ALA A 146 -0.16 11.60 -5.65
CA ALA A 146 -1.56 12.02 -5.62
C ALA A 146 -1.89 12.79 -4.33
N ALA A 147 -1.28 12.45 -3.20
CA ALA A 147 -1.44 13.16 -1.93
C ALA A 147 -0.90 14.59 -2.03
N VAL A 148 0.35 14.78 -2.49
CA VAL A 148 0.91 16.13 -2.62
C VAL A 148 0.16 16.98 -3.66
N LYS A 149 -0.41 16.37 -4.70
CA LYS A 149 -1.25 17.11 -5.67
C LYS A 149 -2.55 17.66 -5.06
N ARG A 150 -2.99 17.13 -3.91
CA ARG A 150 -4.14 17.63 -3.13
C ARG A 150 -3.77 18.77 -2.18
N SER A 151 -2.49 19.17 -2.14
CA SER A 151 -2.03 20.32 -1.35
C SER A 151 -2.86 21.58 -1.64
N PRO A 152 -3.22 22.39 -0.64
CA PRO A 152 -3.88 23.68 -0.87
C PRO A 152 -3.01 24.64 -1.70
N ASP A 153 -1.68 24.48 -1.69
CA ASP A 153 -0.75 25.27 -2.48
C ASP A 153 -0.42 24.64 -3.86
N ALA A 154 -1.12 23.57 -4.25
CA ALA A 154 -0.88 22.89 -5.54
C ALA A 154 -1.03 23.83 -6.75
N GLU A 155 -1.93 24.82 -6.69
CA GLU A 155 -2.10 25.81 -7.77
C GLU A 155 -0.87 26.72 -7.98
N ARG A 156 0.00 26.80 -6.97
CA ARG A 156 1.25 27.59 -6.99
C ARG A 156 2.47 26.72 -7.32
N SER A 157 2.28 25.41 -7.40
CA SER A 157 3.33 24.43 -7.66
C SER A 157 3.61 24.27 -9.16
N GLY A 158 4.88 24.13 -9.49
CA GLY A 158 5.36 23.92 -10.86
C GLY A 158 6.31 22.74 -10.99
N ALA A 159 6.61 22.05 -9.88
CA ALA A 159 7.49 20.89 -9.85
C ALA A 159 7.07 19.90 -8.77
N ILE A 160 7.09 18.63 -9.14
CA ILE A 160 7.15 17.50 -8.21
C ILE A 160 8.48 16.81 -8.48
N ALA A 161 9.28 16.61 -7.43
CA ALA A 161 10.48 15.79 -7.50
C ALA A 161 10.31 14.58 -6.58
N THR A 162 10.74 13.42 -7.06
CA THR A 162 10.63 12.17 -6.33
C THR A 162 11.97 11.47 -6.23
N PHE A 163 12.19 10.77 -5.13
CA PHE A 163 13.23 9.78 -4.99
C PHE A 163 12.58 8.43 -4.69
N THR A 164 13.05 7.39 -5.36
CA THR A 164 12.65 6.00 -5.14
C THR A 164 13.90 5.17 -4.89
N GLY A 165 14.00 4.58 -3.69
CA GLY A 165 15.00 3.57 -3.39
C GLY A 165 14.45 2.18 -3.68
N ARG A 166 15.25 1.33 -4.31
CA ARG A 166 14.87 -0.01 -4.77
C ARG A 166 15.88 -1.05 -4.30
N VAL A 167 15.42 -2.26 -3.97
CA VAL A 167 16.32 -3.37 -3.62
C VAL A 167 17.12 -3.75 -4.85
N ARG A 168 18.44 -3.71 -4.74
CA ARG A 168 19.35 -4.16 -5.80
C ARG A 168 19.57 -5.66 -5.63
N ALA A 169 19.66 -6.38 -6.76
CA ALA A 169 20.00 -7.80 -6.73
C ALA A 169 21.50 -8.04 -6.44
N LYS A 170 22.35 -7.04 -6.72
CA LYS A 170 23.79 -7.02 -6.49
C LYS A 170 24.24 -5.57 -6.27
N ASP A 171 25.17 -5.36 -5.35
CA ASP A 171 25.83 -4.07 -5.17
C ASP A 171 27.03 -3.92 -6.10
N ASP A 172 27.87 -4.96 -6.22
CA ASP A 172 28.93 -5.08 -7.22
C ASP A 172 28.88 -6.43 -8.00
N ASP A 173 29.60 -6.52 -9.12
CA ASP A 173 29.57 -7.70 -10.03
C ASP A 173 29.92 -9.01 -9.30
N ASP A 174 30.85 -8.93 -8.35
CA ASP A 174 31.40 -10.05 -7.58
C ASP A 174 30.57 -10.43 -6.34
N ASP A 175 29.55 -9.62 -5.98
CA ASP A 175 28.74 -9.88 -4.79
C ASP A 175 27.76 -11.04 -5.01
N ALA A 176 27.44 -11.73 -3.90
CA ALA A 176 26.37 -12.70 -3.85
C ALA A 176 25.03 -12.02 -4.20
N ARG A 177 24.13 -12.77 -4.84
CA ARG A 177 22.83 -12.19 -5.20
C ARG A 177 21.98 -12.04 -3.93
N THR A 178 21.52 -10.83 -3.67
CA THR A 178 20.49 -10.52 -2.67
C THR A 178 19.15 -11.06 -3.16
N GLU A 179 18.49 -11.89 -2.35
CA GLU A 179 17.14 -12.39 -2.65
C GLU A 179 16.08 -11.48 -2.05
N LEU A 180 16.30 -11.04 -0.81
CA LEU A 180 15.43 -10.14 -0.10
C LEU A 180 16.19 -9.34 0.96
N LEU A 181 15.61 -8.21 1.32
CA LEU A 181 15.98 -7.41 2.48
C LEU A 181 14.81 -7.43 3.46
N GLU A 182 15.12 -7.54 4.74
CA GLU A 182 14.14 -7.40 5.82
C GLU A 182 14.43 -6.10 6.57
N PHE A 183 13.41 -5.24 6.65
CA PHE A 183 13.51 -3.93 7.28
C PHE A 183 12.69 -3.91 8.57
N GLU A 184 13.35 -3.69 9.70
CA GLU A 184 12.68 -3.44 10.97
C GLU A 184 12.70 -1.93 11.26
N MET A 185 11.53 -1.40 11.59
CA MET A 185 11.38 -0.02 12.06
C MET A 185 10.79 -0.03 13.47
N TYR A 186 11.33 0.81 14.35
CA TYR A 186 10.62 1.12 15.59
C TYR A 186 9.42 2.00 15.25
N GLU A 187 8.28 1.34 15.04
CA GLU A 187 7.00 1.96 14.75
C GLU A 187 6.71 3.10 15.75
N GLY A 188 6.14 4.20 15.24
CA GLY A 188 6.02 5.45 15.97
C GLY A 188 7.27 6.34 15.86
N VAL A 189 8.45 5.88 16.30
CA VAL A 189 9.67 6.72 16.29
C VAL A 189 10.12 7.03 14.87
N ALA A 190 10.12 6.03 13.99
CA ALA A 190 10.49 6.23 12.58
C ALA A 190 9.52 7.20 11.88
N GLN A 191 8.21 7.01 12.09
CA GLN A 191 7.16 7.86 11.53
C GLN A 191 7.23 9.31 12.06
N GLU A 192 7.43 9.49 13.38
CA GLU A 192 7.61 10.80 14.00
C GLU A 192 8.86 11.53 13.48
N THR A 193 9.95 10.79 13.28
CA THR A 193 11.20 11.34 12.74
C THR A 193 11.01 11.79 11.28
N MET A 194 10.43 10.95 10.42
CA MET A 194 10.09 11.31 9.03
C MET A 194 9.12 12.50 8.94
N ALA A 195 8.13 12.57 9.84
CA ALA A 195 7.22 13.70 9.93
C ALA A 195 7.93 14.99 10.37
N THR A 196 8.90 14.88 11.27
CA THR A 196 9.74 16.01 11.70
C THR A 196 10.60 16.53 10.56
N ILE A 197 11.31 15.63 9.86
CA ILE A 197 12.12 15.98 8.69
C ILE A 197 11.26 16.68 7.63
N SER A 198 10.10 16.10 7.27
CA SER A 198 9.17 16.68 6.30
C SER A 198 8.77 18.10 6.70
N ARG A 199 8.33 18.31 7.95
CA ARG A 199 7.95 19.64 8.46
C ARG A 199 9.08 20.66 8.42
N GLU A 200 10.31 20.24 8.67
CA GLU A 200 11.48 21.12 8.61
C GLU A 200 11.86 21.48 7.17
N LEU A 201 11.73 20.55 6.24
CA LEU A 201 11.95 20.80 4.82
C LEU A 201 10.88 21.73 4.22
N GLU A 202 9.64 21.60 4.65
CA GLU A 202 8.52 22.46 4.26
C GLU A 202 8.67 23.92 4.72
N GLN A 203 9.55 24.22 5.68
CA GLN A 203 9.85 25.60 6.08
C GLN A 203 10.68 26.37 5.03
N ARG A 204 11.15 25.69 3.97
CA ARG A 204 11.92 26.32 2.89
C ARG A 204 11.03 27.11 1.97
N ASP A 205 11.49 28.30 1.59
CA ASP A 205 10.81 29.12 0.59
C ASP A 205 10.60 28.34 -0.72
N GLY A 206 9.34 28.22 -1.13
CA GLY A 206 8.94 27.55 -2.36
C GLY A 206 8.79 26.04 -2.28
N VAL A 207 8.92 25.43 -1.10
CA VAL A 207 8.49 24.05 -0.81
C VAL A 207 7.10 24.10 -0.21
N PHE A 208 6.17 23.30 -0.74
CA PHE A 208 4.77 23.32 -0.32
C PHE A 208 4.36 22.08 0.45
N GLU A 209 4.88 20.92 0.06
CA GLU A 209 4.55 19.67 0.73
C GLU A 209 5.69 18.67 0.54
N VAL A 210 6.01 17.94 1.61
CA VAL A 210 6.99 16.85 1.60
C VAL A 210 6.35 15.61 2.21
N ARG A 211 6.41 14.50 1.48
CA ARG A 211 5.95 13.19 1.95
C ARG A 211 7.11 12.20 1.89
N MET A 212 7.22 11.40 2.93
CA MET A 212 8.23 10.35 3.06
C MET A 212 7.55 9.06 3.48
N TYR A 213 7.98 7.95 2.89
CA TYR A 213 7.53 6.62 3.25
C TYR A 213 8.70 5.65 3.12
N HIS A 214 8.78 4.70 4.05
CA HIS A 214 9.72 3.60 3.98
C HIS A 214 8.97 2.32 4.33
N ARG A 215 9.15 1.28 3.52
CA ARG A 215 8.54 -0.03 3.70
C ARG A 215 9.20 -0.76 4.86
N SER A 216 8.40 -1.39 5.72
CA SER A 216 8.83 -2.35 6.75
C SER A 216 8.67 -3.78 6.25
N GLY A 217 9.28 -4.74 6.96
CA GLY A 217 9.16 -6.16 6.66
C GLY A 217 10.03 -6.61 5.50
N VAL A 218 9.61 -7.69 4.85
CA VAL A 218 10.37 -8.36 3.78
C VAL A 218 10.12 -7.68 2.44
N VAL A 219 11.19 -7.26 1.78
CA VAL A 219 11.16 -6.59 0.47
C VAL A 219 12.10 -7.33 -0.47
N ARG A 220 11.58 -7.81 -1.61
CA ARG A 220 12.34 -8.67 -2.54
C ARG A 220 13.21 -7.88 -3.49
N ASP A 221 14.15 -8.57 -4.14
CA ASP A 221 14.97 -7.97 -5.18
C ASP A 221 14.13 -7.29 -6.25
N GLY A 222 14.48 -6.04 -6.55
CA GLY A 222 13.75 -5.23 -7.51
C GLY A 222 12.43 -4.63 -7.04
N GLU A 223 12.05 -4.75 -5.77
CA GLU A 223 10.93 -4.01 -5.21
C GLU A 223 11.37 -2.63 -4.71
N ASP A 224 10.44 -1.68 -4.72
CA ASP A 224 10.64 -0.34 -4.16
C ASP A 224 10.52 -0.37 -2.63
N ILE A 225 11.37 0.40 -1.96
CA ILE A 225 11.55 0.37 -0.50
C ILE A 225 11.19 1.72 0.12
N VAL A 226 11.64 2.82 -0.49
CA VAL A 226 11.56 4.15 0.12
C VAL A 226 11.18 5.18 -0.92
N PHE A 227 10.30 6.08 -0.52
CA PHE A 227 9.83 7.19 -1.34
C PHE A 227 10.04 8.52 -0.61
N VAL A 228 10.55 9.51 -1.33
CA VAL A 228 10.49 10.93 -0.92
C VAL A 228 9.83 11.68 -2.05
N VAL A 229 8.74 12.39 -1.76
CA VAL A 229 7.97 13.17 -2.74
C VAL A 229 7.90 14.61 -2.28
N VAL A 230 8.34 15.54 -3.12
CA VAL A 230 8.40 16.97 -2.83
C VAL A 230 7.58 17.74 -3.85
N LEU A 231 6.61 18.51 -3.38
CA LEU A 231 5.90 19.52 -4.15
C LEU A 231 6.52 20.89 -3.93
N ALA A 232 6.87 21.57 -5.02
CA ALA A 232 7.51 22.88 -4.95
C ALA A 232 7.04 23.81 -6.08
N GLY A 233 7.24 25.12 -5.87
CA GLY A 233 6.97 26.14 -6.89
C GLY A 233 7.82 25.95 -8.14
N HIS A 234 9.08 25.57 -7.96
CA HIS A 234 10.04 25.43 -9.05
C HIS A 234 10.98 24.23 -8.85
N ARG A 235 11.50 23.71 -9.96
CA ARG A 235 12.38 22.52 -9.98
C ARG A 235 13.63 22.65 -9.10
N GLY A 236 14.18 23.87 -8.95
CA GLY A 236 15.40 24.08 -8.16
C GLY A 236 15.20 23.72 -6.70
N GLU A 237 14.08 24.18 -6.13
CA GLU A 237 13.69 23.86 -4.76
C GLU A 237 13.29 22.39 -4.62
N ALA A 238 12.56 21.85 -5.60
CA ALA A 238 12.17 20.45 -5.62
C ALA A 238 13.39 19.51 -5.54
N PHE A 239 14.39 19.71 -6.40
CA PHE A 239 15.58 18.85 -6.44
C PHE A 239 16.45 18.97 -5.20
N ARG A 240 16.65 20.21 -4.71
CA ARG A 240 17.43 20.43 -3.49
C ARG A 240 16.77 19.76 -2.29
N THR A 241 15.46 19.89 -2.17
CA THR A 241 14.70 19.36 -1.04
C THR A 241 14.52 17.86 -1.10
N VAL A 242 14.32 17.24 -2.27
CA VAL A 242 14.21 15.78 -2.37
C VAL A 242 15.54 15.09 -2.04
N SER A 243 16.68 15.65 -2.49
CA SER A 243 18.01 15.12 -2.17
C SER A 243 18.27 15.18 -0.68
N ASP A 244 18.06 16.35 -0.07
CA ASP A 244 18.24 16.51 1.37
C ASP A 244 17.25 15.66 2.18
N GLY A 245 16.02 15.47 1.67
CA GLY A 245 15.03 14.60 2.30
C GLY A 245 15.48 13.15 2.40
N ILE A 246 16.05 12.58 1.34
CA ILE A 246 16.57 11.21 1.41
C ILE A 246 17.83 11.09 2.26
N ASP A 247 18.73 12.08 2.19
CA ASP A 247 19.96 12.09 3.00
C ASP A 247 19.60 12.11 4.50
N ARG A 248 18.69 12.99 4.91
CA ARG A 248 18.21 13.07 6.29
C ARG A 248 17.43 11.84 6.73
N LEU A 249 16.61 11.26 5.85
CA LEU A 249 15.89 10.03 6.17
C LEU A 249 16.87 8.92 6.54
N LYS A 250 17.94 8.73 5.76
CA LYS A 250 18.96 7.71 6.04
C LYS A 250 19.78 7.99 7.29
N ASP A 251 20.09 9.26 7.55
CA ASP A 251 20.92 9.65 8.70
C ASP A 251 20.17 9.58 10.04
N GLU A 252 18.91 10.05 10.03
CA GLU A 252 18.14 10.36 11.25
C GLU A 252 17.10 9.29 11.60
N VAL A 253 16.51 8.59 10.60
CA VAL A 253 15.42 7.64 10.85
C VAL A 253 15.97 6.28 11.28
N PRO A 254 15.55 5.73 12.43
CA PRO A 254 16.06 4.46 12.94
C PRO A 254 15.46 3.26 12.19
N ILE A 255 16.11 2.87 11.09
CA ILE A 255 15.73 1.72 10.26
C ILE A 255 16.84 0.68 10.32
N PHE A 256 16.48 -0.57 10.60
CA PHE A 256 17.41 -1.70 10.66
C PHE A 256 17.21 -2.59 9.45
N LYS A 257 18.28 -2.84 8.70
CA LYS A 257 18.28 -3.70 7.51
C LYS A 257 18.96 -5.03 7.83
N LYS A 258 18.27 -6.14 7.60
CA LYS A 258 18.86 -7.48 7.50
C LYS A 258 18.90 -7.89 6.04
N GLU A 259 20.02 -8.45 5.59
CA GLU A 259 20.19 -8.89 4.22
C GLU A 259 20.24 -10.42 4.15
N VAL A 260 19.45 -10.98 3.23
CA VAL A 260 19.43 -12.42 2.94
C VAL A 260 19.94 -12.63 1.52
N THR A 261 21.07 -13.33 1.43
CA THR A 261 21.71 -13.66 0.16
C THR A 261 21.58 -15.15 -0.14
N THR A 262 21.87 -15.50 -1.38
CA THR A 262 21.89 -16.90 -1.87
C THR A 262 22.88 -17.80 -1.14
N ASP A 263 23.91 -17.23 -0.51
CA ASP A 263 25.01 -18.00 0.10
C ASP A 263 24.91 -18.07 1.64
N GLU A 264 24.52 -17.00 2.36
CA GLU A 264 24.31 -16.99 3.84
C GLU A 264 23.37 -15.84 4.30
N GLU A 265 22.78 -15.95 5.51
CA GLU A 265 22.06 -14.85 6.21
C GLU A 265 23.04 -14.02 7.07
N PHE A 266 23.17 -12.71 6.83
CA PHE A 266 24.00 -11.85 7.67
C PHE A 266 23.31 -10.53 8.02
N TRP A 267 23.44 -10.11 9.29
CA TRP A 267 22.94 -8.82 9.78
C TRP A 267 23.95 -7.72 9.43
N VAL A 268 23.56 -6.78 8.58
CA VAL A 268 24.40 -5.63 8.21
C VAL A 268 23.97 -4.43 9.04
N HIS A 269 24.75 -4.09 10.07
CA HIS A 269 24.64 -2.80 10.75
C HIS A 269 25.59 -1.80 10.09
N GLU A 270 25.20 -1.24 8.95
CA GLU A 270 25.86 -0.04 8.42
C GLU A 270 24.84 1.08 8.24
N ARG A 271 25.08 2.19 8.94
CA ARG A 271 24.43 3.47 8.63
C ARG A 271 24.98 3.90 7.28
N SER A 272 24.12 3.93 6.27
CA SER A 272 24.44 4.30 4.88
C SER A 272 24.29 5.79 4.67
#